data_AF-A0A849YYZ7-F1
#
_entry.id   AF-A0A849YYZ7-F1
#
_cell.length_a   1.000
_cell.length_b   1.000
_cell.length_c   1.000
_cell.angle_alpha   90.00
_cell.angle_beta   90.00
_cell.angle_gamma   90.00
#
_symmetry.space_group_name_H-M   'P 1'
#
loop_
_entity.id
_entity.type
_entity.pdbx_description
1 polymer ?
#
loop_
_entity_poly.entity_id
_entity_poly.type
_entity_poly.pdbx_seq_one_letter_code
_entity_poly.pdbx_strand_id
1 'polypeptide(L)'
;MQIELIAPASEDSAYLPRMGLGILASLTPDSDEVIYTDDLVKPFDLDADVKDVDLVGISVDSKTARRSYEIADRYRKRGAKVVLGGIHPTACPEEASAFCDAVVVGEAEDAWPRLLADFKRGEMKPFYRPEFPNLAGRPFPRRDLFTSKKYVPFQVVQTMRGCPYPCEFCSVSTANGPTFRFRPADEVLAELKTLGKLILFADDNVMVHRQYSKELFTKMKGLDKHWIGQCSLAAVKRLENIKLMAESGCKALF
;
A
#
# COMPACT_ATOMS: atom_id res chain seq x y z
N MET A 1 8.00 19.35 9.96
CA MET A 1 9.13 18.38 9.91
C MET A 1 9.25 17.85 8.49
N GLN A 2 10.44 17.41 8.09
CA GLN A 2 10.66 16.70 6.83
C GLN A 2 10.57 15.19 7.06
N ILE A 3 9.72 14.53 6.28
CA ILE A 3 9.47 13.10 6.35
C ILE A 3 9.81 12.48 5.01
N GLU A 4 10.64 11.45 5.02
CA GLU A 4 10.89 10.64 3.83
C GLU A 4 10.13 9.32 3.89
N LEU A 5 9.33 9.03 2.87
CA LEU A 5 8.65 7.75 2.68
C LEU A 5 9.38 6.96 1.59
N ILE A 6 9.95 5.82 1.97
CA ILE A 6 10.81 5.00 1.11
C ILE A 6 10.09 3.72 0.73
N ALA A 7 10.06 3.43 -0.57
CA ALA A 7 9.72 2.15 -1.17
C ALA A 7 11.01 1.41 -1.57
N PRO A 8 11.51 0.48 -0.73
CA PRO A 8 12.68 -0.33 -1.05
C PRO A 8 12.41 -1.29 -2.20
N ALA A 9 13.49 -1.73 -2.84
CA ALA A 9 13.41 -2.63 -3.96
C ALA A 9 14.41 -3.79 -3.86
N SER A 10 14.10 -4.83 -4.62
CA SER A 10 14.99 -5.94 -4.95
C SER A 10 14.83 -6.23 -6.44
N GLU A 11 15.69 -7.09 -7.00
CA GLU A 11 15.71 -7.44 -8.43
C GLU A 11 14.34 -7.91 -8.96
N ASP A 12 13.56 -8.62 -8.14
CA ASP A 12 12.22 -9.13 -8.50
C ASP A 12 11.08 -8.13 -8.21
N SER A 13 11.38 -6.85 -8.03
CA SER A 13 10.35 -5.85 -7.73
C SER A 13 9.66 -5.38 -9.00
N ALA A 14 8.33 -5.36 -8.97
CA ALA A 14 7.53 -4.83 -10.06
C ALA A 14 7.50 -3.29 -9.97
N TYR A 15 7.53 -2.62 -11.12
CA TYR A 15 7.42 -1.16 -11.25
C TYR A 15 5.99 -0.68 -10.98
N LEU A 16 5.53 -0.88 -9.75
CA LEU A 16 4.22 -0.47 -9.25
C LEU A 16 4.40 0.57 -8.14
N PRO A 17 3.67 1.69 -8.17
CA PRO A 17 3.72 2.66 -7.10
C PRO A 17 3.18 2.07 -5.79
N ARG A 18 3.86 2.38 -4.67
CA ARG A 18 3.45 1.91 -3.34
C ARG A 18 2.31 2.77 -2.80
N MET A 19 1.08 2.43 -3.20
CA MET A 19 -0.12 3.21 -2.86
C MET A 19 -0.30 3.44 -1.35
N GLY A 20 0.09 2.48 -0.50
CA GLY A 20 0.06 2.65 0.96
C GLY A 20 0.88 3.85 1.44
N LEU A 21 2.07 4.07 0.89
CA LEU A 21 2.87 5.27 1.20
C LEU A 21 2.20 6.55 0.69
N GLY A 22 1.51 6.48 -0.45
CA GLY A 22 0.67 7.58 -0.94
C GLY A 22 -0.49 7.92 0.01
N ILE A 23 -1.09 6.93 0.66
CA ILE A 23 -2.12 7.14 1.69
C ILE A 23 -1.51 7.77 2.94
N LEU A 24 -0.34 7.29 3.40
CA LEU A 24 0.35 7.90 4.53
C LEU A 24 0.71 9.35 4.25
N ALA A 25 1.17 9.67 3.03
CA ALA A 25 1.41 11.03 2.60
C ALA A 25 0.14 11.90 2.66
N SER A 26 -1.04 11.36 2.33
CA SER A 26 -2.32 12.09 2.48
C SER A 26 -2.75 12.27 3.94
N LEU A 27 -2.29 11.41 4.84
CA LEU A 27 -2.59 11.47 6.28
C LEU A 27 -1.57 12.31 7.06
N THR A 28 -0.44 12.64 6.43
CA THR A 28 0.56 13.55 6.99
C THR A 28 0.00 14.99 6.98
N PRO A 29 0.11 15.75 8.09
CA PRO A 29 -0.35 17.14 8.12
C PRO A 29 0.31 18.02 7.06
N ASP A 30 -0.43 18.94 6.45
CA ASP A 30 0.09 19.86 5.42
C ASP A 30 1.24 20.76 5.90
N SER A 31 1.42 20.90 7.23
CA SER A 31 2.55 21.61 7.84
C SER A 31 3.88 20.85 7.76
N ASP A 32 3.83 19.55 7.44
CA ASP A 32 5.00 18.68 7.32
C ASP A 32 5.27 18.39 5.83
N GLU A 33 6.55 18.33 5.47
CA GLU A 33 6.97 18.07 4.10
C GLU A 33 7.17 16.56 3.89
N VAL A 34 6.59 16.01 2.83
CA VAL A 34 6.72 14.59 2.47
C VAL A 34 7.58 14.45 1.21
N ILE A 35 8.68 13.74 1.35
CA ILE A 35 9.55 13.31 0.26
C ILE A 35 9.26 11.84 -0.02
N TYR A 36 9.07 11.47 -1.28
CA TYR A 36 8.92 10.08 -1.70
C TYR A 36 10.15 9.60 -2.44
N THR A 37 10.66 8.44 -2.03
CA THR A 37 11.82 7.77 -2.64
C THR A 37 11.43 6.36 -3.02
N ASP A 38 11.70 5.99 -4.28
CA ASP A 38 11.45 4.66 -4.82
C ASP A 38 12.77 4.07 -5.34
N ASP A 39 13.28 3.10 -4.58
CA ASP A 39 14.56 2.42 -4.81
C ASP A 39 14.54 1.60 -6.12
N LEU A 40 13.36 1.22 -6.63
CA LEU A 40 13.25 0.53 -7.92
C LEU A 40 13.35 1.52 -9.08
N VAL A 41 12.69 2.67 -8.95
CA VAL A 41 12.70 3.72 -9.98
C VAL A 41 14.08 4.37 -10.10
N LYS A 42 14.68 4.72 -8.96
CA LYS A 42 16.04 5.23 -8.86
C LYS A 42 16.73 4.42 -7.76
N PRO A 43 17.64 3.48 -8.13
CA PRO A 43 18.44 2.74 -7.16
C PRO A 43 19.06 3.69 -6.15
N PHE A 44 18.78 3.42 -4.87
CA PHE A 44 19.17 4.28 -3.76
C PHE A 44 20.63 4.04 -3.38
N ASP A 45 21.45 5.07 -3.52
CA ASP A 45 22.83 5.01 -3.07
C ASP A 45 22.92 5.25 -1.56
N LEU A 46 23.43 4.27 -0.81
CA LEU A 46 23.53 4.32 0.66
C LEU A 46 24.49 5.40 1.19
N ASP A 47 25.40 5.90 0.35
CA ASP A 47 26.35 6.95 0.70
C ASP A 47 25.89 8.32 0.20
N ALA A 48 25.24 8.37 -0.97
CA ALA A 48 24.89 9.63 -1.63
C ALA A 48 23.43 10.07 -1.50
N ASP A 49 22.46 9.15 -1.42
CA ASP A 49 21.02 9.51 -1.51
C ASP A 49 20.33 9.69 -0.14
N VAL A 50 21.05 9.43 0.96
CA VAL A 50 20.55 9.65 2.33
C VAL A 50 20.34 11.15 2.55
N LYS A 51 19.09 11.54 2.83
CA LYS A 51 18.69 12.95 3.01
C LYS A 51 18.79 13.38 4.47
N ASP A 52 18.86 14.69 4.67
CA ASP A 52 18.74 15.31 5.99
C ASP A 52 17.25 15.53 6.28
N VAL A 53 16.65 14.60 7.02
CA VAL A 53 15.21 14.56 7.33
C VAL A 53 15.01 14.17 8.78
N ASP A 54 13.87 14.57 9.34
CA ASP A 54 13.55 14.33 10.75
C ASP A 54 13.12 12.87 11.00
N LEU A 55 12.34 12.32 10.06
CA LEU A 55 11.74 10.99 10.18
C LEU A 55 11.71 10.26 8.82
N VAL A 56 11.95 8.96 8.84
CA VAL A 56 11.89 8.08 7.66
C VAL A 56 10.92 6.94 7.89
N GLY A 57 9.92 6.81 7.02
CA GLY A 57 9.01 5.67 6.98
C GLY A 57 9.38 4.74 5.82
N ILE A 58 9.68 3.48 6.12
CA ILE A 58 10.08 2.48 5.11
C ILE A 58 9.00 1.38 5.03
N SER A 59 8.46 1.15 3.84
CA SER A 59 7.48 0.08 3.59
C SER A 59 8.20 -1.21 3.16
N VAL A 60 8.32 -2.15 4.09
CA VAL A 60 9.20 -3.32 3.97
C VAL A 60 8.40 -4.57 3.60
N ASP A 61 8.69 -5.10 2.41
CA ASP A 61 8.35 -6.47 2.03
C ASP A 61 9.45 -7.44 2.50
N SER A 62 9.12 -8.72 2.73
CA SER A 62 10.09 -9.71 3.21
C SER A 62 11.30 -9.85 2.28
N LYS A 63 11.08 -9.79 0.96
CA LYS A 63 12.18 -9.83 -0.03
C LYS A 63 13.09 -8.60 0.01
N THR A 64 12.64 -7.50 0.61
CA THR A 64 13.38 -6.25 0.75
C THR A 64 13.86 -5.99 2.18
N ALA A 65 13.68 -6.93 3.12
CA ALA A 65 13.98 -6.72 4.53
C ALA A 65 15.43 -6.28 4.77
N ARG A 66 16.41 -7.07 4.27
CA ARG A 66 17.84 -6.75 4.40
C ARG A 66 18.18 -5.37 3.82
N ARG A 67 17.70 -5.09 2.62
CA ARG A 67 17.87 -3.79 1.94
C ARG A 67 17.29 -2.64 2.75
N SER A 68 16.12 -2.85 3.35
CA SER A 68 15.45 -1.86 4.20
C SER A 68 16.24 -1.60 5.48
N TYR A 69 16.83 -2.64 6.08
CA TYR A 69 17.67 -2.50 7.27
C TYR A 69 18.97 -1.75 6.97
N GLU A 70 19.59 -1.96 5.80
CA GLU A 70 20.74 -1.18 5.36
C GLU A 70 20.40 0.30 5.20
N ILE A 71 19.27 0.61 4.55
CA ILE A 71 18.78 2.00 4.42
C ILE A 71 18.50 2.60 5.80
N ALA A 72 17.81 1.86 6.67
CA ALA A 72 17.50 2.28 8.03
C ALA A 72 18.76 2.62 8.86
N ASP A 73 19.78 1.76 8.81
CA ASP A 73 21.05 1.99 9.50
C ASP A 73 21.73 3.29 9.05
N ARG A 74 21.68 3.61 7.74
CA ARG A 74 22.26 4.86 7.23
C ARG A 74 21.55 6.10 7.76
N TYR A 75 20.22 6.10 7.82
CA TYR A 75 19.46 7.22 8.38
C TYR A 75 19.68 7.36 9.90
N ARG A 76 19.67 6.26 10.64
CA ARG A 76 19.91 6.28 12.09
C ARG A 76 21.29 6.82 12.44
N LYS A 77 22.33 6.47 11.67
CA LYS A 77 23.69 7.03 11.83
C LYS A 77 23.76 8.55 11.63
N ARG A 78 22.79 9.14 10.92
CA ARG A 78 22.66 10.59 10.74
C ARG A 78 21.69 11.24 11.74
N GLY A 79 21.11 10.47 12.66
CA GLY A 79 20.23 10.98 13.72
C GLY A 79 18.75 11.06 13.36
N ALA A 80 18.35 10.72 12.13
CA ALA A 80 16.95 10.64 11.74
C ALA A 80 16.24 9.48 12.44
N LYS A 81 14.95 9.67 12.80
CA LYS A 81 14.13 8.59 13.35
C LYS A 81 13.61 7.68 12.25
N VAL A 82 13.76 6.38 12.43
CA VAL A 82 13.33 5.39 11.43
C VAL A 82 12.11 4.61 11.91
N VAL A 83 11.13 4.49 11.03
CA VAL A 83 9.91 3.72 11.22
C VAL A 83 9.82 2.64 10.14
N LEU A 84 9.69 1.39 10.56
CA LEU A 84 9.45 0.27 9.64
C LEU A 84 7.99 -0.18 9.72
N GLY A 85 7.37 -0.34 8.56
CA GLY A 85 6.04 -0.93 8.43
C GLY A 85 5.96 -1.82 7.20
N GLY A 86 4.80 -2.45 6.96
CA GLY A 86 4.61 -3.37 5.84
C GLY A 86 4.54 -4.82 6.27
N ILE A 87 4.55 -5.72 5.28
CA ILE A 87 4.29 -7.16 5.49
C ILE A 87 5.34 -7.77 6.42
N HIS A 88 6.62 -7.45 6.21
CA HIS A 88 7.69 -8.07 6.99
C HIS A 88 7.73 -7.61 8.45
N PRO A 89 7.70 -6.30 8.78
CA PRO A 89 7.64 -5.85 10.16
C PRO A 89 6.35 -6.24 10.87
N THR A 90 5.28 -6.53 10.13
CA THR A 90 4.05 -7.10 10.70
C THR A 90 4.23 -8.56 11.11
N ALA A 91 4.92 -9.36 10.29
CA ALA A 91 5.14 -10.79 10.55
C ALA A 91 6.30 -11.06 11.53
N CYS A 92 7.33 -10.21 11.50
CA CYS A 92 8.56 -10.35 12.29
C CYS A 92 8.88 -9.04 13.06
N PRO A 93 7.98 -8.54 13.92
CA PRO A 93 8.14 -7.23 14.54
C PRO A 93 9.35 -7.14 15.45
N GLU A 94 9.69 -8.21 16.19
CA GLU A 94 10.83 -8.26 17.08
C GLU A 94 12.15 -8.13 16.30
N GLU A 95 12.28 -8.83 15.17
CA GLU A 95 13.45 -8.70 14.28
C GLU A 95 13.57 -7.28 13.74
N ALA A 96 12.49 -6.76 13.15
CA ALA A 96 12.48 -5.41 12.57
C ALA A 96 12.84 -4.34 13.60
N SER A 97 12.41 -4.50 14.86
CA SER A 97 12.66 -3.53 15.93
C SER A 97 14.14 -3.32 16.26
N ALA A 98 15.04 -4.25 15.91
CA ALA A 98 16.47 -4.08 16.09
C ALA A 98 17.07 -3.01 15.14
N PHE A 99 16.37 -2.69 14.04
CA PHE A 99 16.87 -1.85 12.96
C PHE A 99 16.22 -0.47 12.88
N CYS A 100 15.27 -0.14 13.76
CA CYS A 100 14.52 1.13 13.71
C CYS A 100 14.15 1.67 15.10
N ASP A 101 13.59 2.88 15.13
CA ASP A 101 13.08 3.51 16.35
C ASP A 101 11.63 3.10 16.67
N ALA A 102 10.83 2.78 15.64
CA ALA A 102 9.49 2.26 15.82
C ALA A 102 9.07 1.28 14.71
N VAL A 103 8.28 0.27 15.09
CA VAL A 103 7.63 -0.65 14.17
C VAL A 103 6.12 -0.39 14.15
N VAL A 104 5.54 -0.25 12.96
CA VAL A 104 4.10 -0.30 12.76
C VAL A 104 3.70 -1.71 12.33
N VAL A 105 2.96 -2.39 13.19
CA VAL A 105 2.50 -3.77 12.97
C VAL A 105 1.07 -3.73 12.43
N GLY A 106 0.88 -4.19 11.19
CA GLY A 106 -0.40 -4.11 10.48
C GLY A 106 -0.52 -2.85 9.62
N GLU A 107 -1.75 -2.40 9.42
CA GLU A 107 -2.09 -1.27 8.55
C GLU A 107 -1.83 0.07 9.23
N ALA A 108 -0.99 0.91 8.63
CA ALA A 108 -0.42 2.07 9.30
C ALA A 108 -1.37 3.27 9.41
N GLU A 109 -2.48 3.31 8.68
CA GLU A 109 -3.32 4.49 8.52
C GLU A 109 -3.82 5.08 9.85
N ASP A 110 -4.22 4.24 10.82
CA ASP A 110 -4.69 4.70 12.13
C ASP A 110 -3.55 4.86 13.16
N ALA A 111 -2.37 4.31 12.88
CA ALA A 111 -1.18 4.51 13.70
C ALA A 111 -0.43 5.80 13.30
N TRP A 112 -0.42 6.14 12.02
CA TRP A 112 0.45 7.16 11.45
C TRP A 112 0.25 8.54 12.06
N PRO A 113 -0.97 9.11 12.15
CA PRO A 113 -1.15 10.42 12.78
C PRO A 113 -0.70 10.44 14.26
N ARG A 114 -0.95 9.35 14.99
CA ARG A 114 -0.54 9.21 16.40
C ARG A 114 0.98 9.13 16.53
N LEU A 115 1.63 8.34 15.68
CA LEU A 115 3.07 8.21 15.62
C LEU A 115 3.74 9.56 15.31
N LEU A 116 3.24 10.32 14.33
CA LEU A 116 3.79 11.65 14.03
C LEU A 116 3.62 12.62 15.20
N ALA A 117 2.49 12.55 15.91
CA ALA A 117 2.26 13.36 17.11
C ALA A 117 3.22 12.99 18.25
N ASP A 118 3.45 11.70 18.47
CA ASP A 118 4.39 11.19 19.48
C ASP A 118 5.83 11.59 19.12
N PHE A 119 6.21 11.50 17.84
CA PHE A 119 7.51 11.99 17.34
C PHE A 119 7.74 13.45 17.68
N LYS A 120 6.77 14.33 17.37
CA LYS A 120 6.87 15.77 17.66
C LYS A 120 7.03 16.08 19.17
N ARG A 121 6.56 15.19 20.05
CA ARG A 121 6.70 15.32 21.51
C ARG A 121 7.96 14.63 22.06
N GLY A 122 8.69 13.88 21.24
CA GLY A 122 9.80 13.04 21.71
C GLY A 122 9.36 11.77 22.46
N GLU A 123 8.11 11.34 22.26
CA GLU A 123 7.45 10.25 23.00
C GLU A 123 7.17 9.02 22.12
N MET A 124 7.94 8.82 21.05
CA MET A 124 7.73 7.67 20.15
C MET A 124 7.78 6.35 20.92
N LYS A 125 6.84 5.47 20.58
CA LYS A 125 6.80 4.11 21.10
C LYS A 125 7.57 3.17 20.17
N PRO A 126 8.22 2.12 20.70
CA PRO A 126 8.90 1.14 19.87
C PRO A 126 7.94 0.34 18.97
N PHE A 127 6.66 0.23 19.36
CA PHE A 127 5.66 -0.48 18.58
C PHE A 127 4.32 0.27 18.54
N TYR A 128 3.73 0.32 17.34
CA TYR A 128 2.38 0.79 17.09
C TYR A 128 1.56 -0.36 16.48
N ARG A 129 0.49 -0.77 17.17
CA ARG A 129 -0.40 -1.87 16.75
C ARG A 129 -1.84 -1.37 16.64
N PRO A 130 -2.22 -0.75 15.52
CA PRO A 130 -3.60 -0.36 15.30
C PRO A 130 -4.48 -1.58 15.04
N GLU A 131 -5.78 -1.44 15.30
CA GLU A 131 -6.80 -2.34 14.77
C GLU A 131 -6.85 -2.22 13.24
N PHE A 132 -7.42 -3.22 12.57
CA PHE A 132 -7.65 -3.12 11.14
C PHE A 132 -8.64 -1.98 10.81
N PRO A 133 -8.24 -0.98 10.00
CA PRO A 133 -9.04 0.21 9.77
C PRO A 133 -10.33 -0.09 9.00
N ASN A 134 -11.39 0.67 9.25
CA ASN A 134 -12.47 0.82 8.28
C ASN A 134 -11.91 1.50 7.01
N LEU A 135 -12.26 1.01 5.82
CA LEU A 135 -11.79 1.57 4.56
C LEU A 135 -12.66 2.70 4.02
N ALA A 136 -13.88 2.87 4.52
CA ALA A 136 -14.76 3.98 4.16
C ALA A 136 -14.20 5.32 4.66
N GLY A 137 -14.35 6.37 3.85
CA GLY A 137 -13.91 7.73 4.19
C GLY A 137 -12.40 7.93 4.26
N ARG A 138 -11.61 6.97 3.77
CA ARG A 138 -10.15 7.11 3.73
C ARG A 138 -9.73 8.05 2.60
N PRO A 139 -8.67 8.86 2.78
CA PRO A 139 -8.23 9.78 1.76
C PRO A 139 -7.72 9.03 0.52
N PHE A 140 -7.84 9.66 -0.64
CA PHE A 140 -7.14 9.17 -1.82
C PHE A 140 -5.63 9.31 -1.63
N PRO A 141 -4.84 8.35 -2.13
CA PRO A 141 -3.39 8.44 -2.07
C PRO A 141 -2.87 9.64 -2.88
N ARG A 142 -1.81 10.30 -2.37
CA ARG A 142 -1.03 11.36 -3.05
C ARG A 142 -0.33 10.82 -4.30
N ARG A 143 -1.09 10.71 -5.40
CA ARG A 143 -0.59 10.19 -6.69
C ARG A 143 0.41 11.11 -7.38
N ASP A 144 0.42 12.38 -7.02
CA ASP A 144 1.41 13.37 -7.47
C ASP A 144 2.84 13.01 -7.07
N LEU A 145 3.03 12.11 -6.08
CA LEU A 145 4.34 11.57 -5.72
C LEU A 145 4.86 10.52 -6.73
N PHE A 146 3.99 9.94 -7.56
CA PHE A 146 4.32 8.83 -8.46
C PHE A 146 4.43 9.30 -9.92
N THR A 147 5.48 10.07 -10.23
CA THR A 147 5.61 10.75 -11.55
C THR A 147 6.49 10.02 -12.57
N SER A 148 7.16 8.94 -12.18
CA SER A 148 8.12 8.23 -13.03
C SER A 148 7.46 7.51 -14.20
N LYS A 149 8.03 7.67 -15.39
CA LYS A 149 7.63 6.91 -16.60
C LYS A 149 8.06 5.44 -16.58
N LYS A 150 8.86 5.01 -15.58
CA LYS A 150 9.25 3.60 -15.41
C LYS A 150 8.12 2.75 -14.83
N TYR A 151 7.15 3.36 -14.16
CA TYR A 151 5.98 2.63 -13.66
C TYR A 151 5.22 1.99 -14.81
N VAL A 152 4.61 0.84 -14.52
CA VAL A 152 3.68 0.20 -15.45
C VAL A 152 2.57 1.19 -15.83
N PRO A 153 2.01 1.11 -17.04
CA PRO A 153 1.03 2.10 -17.52
C PRO A 153 -0.34 1.99 -16.83
N PHE A 154 -0.49 1.10 -15.83
CA PHE A 154 -1.71 0.88 -15.08
C PHE A 154 -1.72 1.72 -13.80
N GLN A 155 -2.83 2.41 -13.56
CA GLN A 155 -3.06 3.11 -12.31
C GLN A 155 -3.67 2.16 -11.29
N VAL A 156 -2.98 2.04 -10.14
CA VAL A 156 -3.31 1.07 -9.10
C VAL A 156 -4.48 1.60 -8.25
N VAL A 157 -5.49 0.74 -8.08
CA VAL A 157 -6.67 1.00 -7.23
C VAL A 157 -6.91 -0.24 -6.37
N GLN A 158 -7.14 -0.05 -5.08
CA GLN A 158 -7.54 -1.12 -4.17
C GLN A 158 -8.98 -0.87 -3.75
N THR A 159 -9.85 -1.87 -3.87
CA THR A 159 -11.28 -1.78 -3.54
C THR A 159 -11.59 -2.45 -2.21
N MET A 160 -10.74 -3.42 -1.82
CA MET A 160 -10.90 -4.17 -0.57
C MET A 160 -9.56 -4.58 0.05
N ARG A 161 -9.63 -4.98 1.31
CA ARG A 161 -8.53 -5.64 2.04
C ARG A 161 -9.06 -6.82 2.85
N GLY A 162 -8.16 -7.74 3.15
CA GLY A 162 -8.40 -8.89 4.00
C GLY A 162 -9.04 -10.07 3.26
N CYS A 163 -8.85 -11.27 3.82
CA CYS A 163 -9.31 -12.52 3.22
C CYS A 163 -9.53 -13.58 4.31
N PRO A 164 -10.73 -14.17 4.43
CA PRO A 164 -11.04 -15.20 5.43
C PRO A 164 -10.54 -16.59 5.05
N TYR A 165 -10.00 -16.78 3.83
CA TYR A 165 -9.54 -18.08 3.39
C TYR A 165 -8.21 -18.44 4.09
N PRO A 166 -8.14 -19.58 4.78
CA PRO A 166 -6.97 -19.98 5.57
C PRO A 166 -5.94 -20.71 4.70
N CYS A 167 -5.56 -20.14 3.56
CA CYS A 167 -4.57 -20.74 2.68
C CYS A 167 -3.20 -20.75 3.39
N GLU A 168 -2.65 -21.93 3.70
CA GLU A 168 -1.42 -22.10 4.49
C GLU A 168 -0.18 -21.41 3.88
N PHE A 169 -0.20 -21.19 2.56
CA PHE A 169 0.88 -20.54 1.82
C PHE A 169 0.74 -19.01 1.72
N CYS A 170 -0.38 -18.44 2.17
CA CYS A 170 -0.74 -17.05 1.88
C CYS A 170 -0.54 -16.14 3.10
N SER A 171 0.10 -14.99 2.91
CA SER A 171 0.31 -13.99 3.96
C SER A 171 -0.83 -12.97 4.09
N VAL A 172 -1.83 -12.97 3.19
CA VAL A 172 -2.87 -11.94 3.12
C VAL A 172 -3.72 -11.89 4.39
N SER A 173 -4.14 -13.03 4.93
CA SER A 173 -4.95 -13.08 6.15
C SER A 173 -4.18 -12.55 7.36
N THR A 174 -2.87 -12.79 7.41
CA THR A 174 -1.97 -12.25 8.44
C THR A 174 -1.75 -10.75 8.28
N ALA A 175 -1.49 -10.27 7.05
CA ALA A 175 -1.11 -8.88 6.79
C ALA A 175 -2.32 -7.92 6.72
N ASN A 176 -3.41 -8.36 6.08
CA ASN A 176 -4.60 -7.54 5.78
C ASN A 176 -5.84 -7.98 6.59
N GLY A 177 -5.69 -8.96 7.47
CA GLY A 177 -6.73 -9.46 8.36
C GLY A 177 -7.61 -10.57 7.76
N PRO A 178 -8.30 -11.33 8.62
CA PRO A 178 -9.08 -12.51 8.23
C PRO A 178 -10.51 -12.16 7.76
N THR A 179 -10.87 -10.88 7.65
CA THR A 179 -12.22 -10.45 7.26
C THR A 179 -12.14 -9.53 6.05
N PHE A 180 -13.12 -9.65 5.15
CA PHE A 180 -13.22 -8.69 4.05
C PHE A 180 -13.63 -7.32 4.58
N ARG A 181 -12.86 -6.31 4.22
CA ARG A 181 -13.17 -4.90 4.42
C ARG A 181 -13.21 -4.24 3.06
N PHE A 182 -14.31 -3.57 2.75
CA PHE A 182 -14.54 -2.96 1.45
C PHE A 182 -14.55 -1.44 1.57
N ARG A 183 -14.02 -0.77 0.55
CA ARG A 183 -14.34 0.64 0.31
C ARG A 183 -15.75 0.73 -0.27
N PRO A 184 -16.58 1.71 0.11
CA PRO A 184 -17.85 1.95 -0.57
C PRO A 184 -17.66 2.05 -2.08
N ALA A 185 -18.52 1.38 -2.87
CA ALA A 185 -18.37 1.36 -4.33
C ALA A 185 -18.38 2.77 -4.94
N ASP A 186 -19.14 3.69 -4.35
CA ASP A 186 -19.22 5.09 -4.78
C ASP A 186 -17.91 5.86 -4.55
N GLU A 187 -17.16 5.56 -3.49
CA GLU A 187 -15.83 6.13 -3.26
C GLU A 187 -14.81 5.59 -4.27
N VAL A 188 -14.88 4.29 -4.59
CA VAL A 188 -14.04 3.67 -5.63
C VAL A 188 -14.34 4.31 -6.99
N LEU A 189 -15.61 4.54 -7.33
CA LEU A 189 -16.01 5.20 -8.57
C LEU A 189 -15.56 6.65 -8.63
N ALA A 190 -15.65 7.37 -7.52
CA ALA A 190 -15.16 8.75 -7.42
C ALA A 190 -13.65 8.80 -7.72
N GLU A 191 -12.88 7.87 -7.16
CA GLU A 191 -11.45 7.75 -7.46
C GLU A 191 -11.21 7.40 -8.94
N LEU A 192 -11.86 6.35 -9.47
CA LEU A 192 -11.70 5.92 -10.86
C LEU A 192 -11.97 7.04 -11.88
N LYS A 193 -12.93 7.94 -11.60
CA LYS A 193 -13.24 9.09 -12.45
C LYS A 193 -12.10 10.12 -12.55
N THR A 194 -11.20 10.16 -11.57
CA THR A 194 -10.00 11.02 -11.59
C THR A 194 -8.83 10.41 -12.35
N LEU A 195 -8.92 9.12 -12.70
CA LEU A 195 -7.85 8.35 -13.31
C LEU A 195 -8.04 8.24 -14.83
N GLY A 196 -6.97 7.87 -15.52
CA GLY A 196 -6.98 7.42 -16.92
C GLY A 196 -7.68 6.08 -17.10
N LYS A 197 -7.56 5.52 -18.30
CA LYS A 197 -8.33 4.32 -18.69
C LYS A 197 -7.77 3.02 -18.13
N LEU A 198 -6.46 2.90 -18.00
CA LEU A 198 -5.79 1.65 -17.64
C LEU A 198 -5.69 1.51 -16.12
N ILE A 199 -6.40 0.54 -15.57
CA ILE A 199 -6.49 0.29 -14.12
C ILE A 199 -5.91 -1.08 -13.78
N LEU A 200 -5.14 -1.15 -12.69
CA LEU A 200 -4.81 -2.40 -12.03
C LEU A 200 -5.53 -2.42 -10.68
N PHE A 201 -6.45 -3.36 -10.50
CA PHE A 201 -6.99 -3.64 -9.19
C PHE A 201 -5.97 -4.43 -8.38
N ALA A 202 -5.49 -3.84 -7.28
CA ALA A 202 -4.51 -4.44 -6.38
C ALA A 202 -5.10 -5.46 -5.41
N ASP A 203 -6.39 -5.75 -5.53
CA ASP A 203 -7.07 -6.71 -4.67
C ASP A 203 -6.56 -8.13 -4.96
N ASP A 204 -6.38 -8.93 -3.91
CA ASP A 204 -5.93 -10.32 -4.03
C ASP A 204 -6.95 -11.20 -4.79
N ASN A 205 -8.22 -10.79 -4.81
CA ASN A 205 -9.26 -11.45 -5.59
C ASN A 205 -10.46 -10.54 -5.84
N VAL A 206 -10.49 -9.91 -7.01
CA VAL A 206 -11.48 -8.88 -7.39
C VAL A 206 -12.93 -9.38 -7.46
N MET A 207 -13.15 -10.69 -7.45
CA MET A 207 -14.48 -11.31 -7.53
C MET A 207 -14.79 -12.22 -6.34
N VAL A 208 -14.00 -12.13 -5.26
CA VAL A 208 -14.16 -12.98 -4.08
C VAL A 208 -15.51 -12.79 -3.40
N HIS A 209 -15.97 -11.53 -3.32
CA HIS A 209 -17.24 -11.17 -2.72
C HIS A 209 -18.21 -10.72 -3.82
N ARG A 210 -18.99 -11.68 -4.31
CA ARG A 210 -19.86 -11.51 -5.50
C ARG A 210 -20.81 -10.33 -5.39
N GLN A 211 -21.39 -10.08 -4.22
CA GLN A 211 -22.38 -9.01 -4.05
C GLN A 211 -21.73 -7.63 -4.22
N TYR A 212 -20.59 -7.41 -3.56
CA TYR A 212 -19.82 -6.17 -3.68
C TYR A 212 -19.29 -5.96 -5.10
N SER A 213 -18.67 -7.01 -5.65
CA SER A 213 -18.12 -6.98 -7.01
C SER A 213 -19.22 -6.69 -8.04
N LYS A 214 -20.42 -7.27 -7.84
CA LYS A 214 -21.58 -7.01 -8.69
C LYS A 214 -22.01 -5.55 -8.64
N GLU A 215 -22.07 -4.96 -7.45
CA GLU A 215 -22.39 -3.55 -7.29
C GLU A 215 -21.36 -2.67 -8.01
N LEU A 216 -20.07 -2.83 -7.70
CA LEU A 216 -18.99 -2.02 -8.27
C LEU A 216 -18.94 -2.16 -9.79
N PHE A 217 -18.87 -3.38 -10.32
CA PHE A 217 -18.75 -3.62 -11.75
C PHE A 217 -19.98 -3.19 -12.54
N THR A 218 -21.18 -3.23 -11.94
CA THR A 218 -22.38 -2.66 -12.57
C THR A 218 -22.26 -1.15 -12.69
N LYS A 219 -21.82 -0.47 -11.63
CA LYS A 219 -21.65 0.99 -11.63
C LYS A 219 -20.48 1.45 -12.52
N MET A 220 -19.50 0.58 -12.78
CA MET A 220 -18.38 0.86 -13.69
C MET A 220 -18.75 0.81 -15.17
N LYS A 221 -19.88 0.20 -15.55
CA LYS A 221 -20.31 0.13 -16.95
C LYS A 221 -20.42 1.52 -17.55
N GLY A 222 -19.76 1.75 -18.68
CA GLY A 222 -19.74 3.05 -19.37
C GLY A 222 -18.71 4.06 -18.86
N LEU A 223 -17.90 3.75 -17.84
CA LEU A 223 -16.80 4.64 -17.39
C LEU A 223 -15.56 4.62 -18.31
N ASP A 224 -15.59 3.86 -19.41
CA ASP A 224 -14.49 3.72 -20.36
C ASP A 224 -13.15 3.35 -19.68
N LYS A 225 -13.23 2.41 -18.73
CA LYS A 225 -12.08 1.83 -18.03
C LYS A 225 -11.72 0.48 -18.61
N HIS A 226 -10.43 0.21 -18.69
CA HIS A 226 -9.84 -1.08 -19.01
C HIS A 226 -9.04 -1.53 -17.80
N TRP A 227 -9.45 -2.65 -17.21
CA TRP A 227 -8.85 -3.08 -15.96
C TRP A 227 -8.31 -4.51 -16.02
N ILE A 228 -7.31 -4.75 -15.19
CA ILE A 228 -6.72 -6.05 -14.90
C ILE A 228 -6.71 -6.27 -13.39
N GLY A 229 -6.64 -7.51 -12.94
CA GLY A 229 -6.59 -7.83 -11.51
C GLY A 229 -6.42 -9.32 -11.26
N GLN A 230 -6.34 -9.70 -9.99
CA GLN A 230 -6.24 -11.11 -9.59
C GLN A 230 -7.63 -11.69 -9.34
N CYS A 231 -7.84 -12.95 -9.69
CA CYS A 231 -9.14 -13.60 -9.52
C CYS A 231 -8.99 -15.10 -9.31
N SER A 232 -9.71 -15.67 -8.34
CA SER A 232 -9.68 -17.12 -8.15
C SER A 232 -10.40 -17.87 -9.27
N LEU A 233 -9.98 -19.12 -9.51
CA LEU A 233 -10.66 -20.03 -10.43
C LEU A 233 -12.14 -20.23 -10.09
N ALA A 234 -12.52 -20.11 -8.81
CA ALA A 234 -13.90 -20.25 -8.39
C ALA A 234 -14.82 -19.17 -9.00
N ALA A 235 -14.31 -17.96 -9.19
CA ALA A 235 -15.08 -16.87 -9.75
C ALA A 235 -15.35 -17.04 -11.25
N VAL A 236 -14.39 -17.58 -12.02
CA VAL A 236 -14.54 -17.80 -13.47
C VAL A 236 -15.33 -19.07 -13.82
N LYS A 237 -15.64 -19.94 -12.85
CA LYS A 237 -16.57 -21.07 -13.07
C LYS A 237 -18.02 -20.64 -13.33
N ARG A 238 -18.36 -19.37 -13.11
CA ARG A 238 -19.70 -18.82 -13.34
C ARG A 238 -19.69 -17.85 -14.51
N LEU A 239 -20.41 -18.19 -15.58
CA LEU A 239 -20.45 -17.36 -16.79
C LEU A 239 -20.97 -15.94 -16.53
N GLU A 240 -21.91 -15.78 -15.60
CA GLU A 240 -22.44 -14.47 -15.17
C GLU A 240 -21.37 -13.54 -14.59
N ASN A 241 -20.40 -14.09 -13.85
CA ASN A 241 -19.30 -13.31 -13.28
C ASN A 241 -18.36 -12.84 -14.39
N ILE A 242 -18.03 -13.74 -15.35
CA ILE A 242 -17.19 -13.41 -16.49
C ILE A 242 -17.83 -12.31 -17.34
N LYS A 243 -19.11 -12.47 -17.68
CA LYS A 243 -19.87 -11.45 -18.44
C LYS A 243 -19.84 -10.10 -17.74
N LEU A 244 -20.10 -10.08 -16.43
CA LEU A 244 -20.11 -8.85 -15.66
C LEU A 244 -18.74 -8.16 -15.62
N MET A 245 -17.66 -8.93 -15.41
CA MET A 245 -16.30 -8.39 -15.45
C MET A 245 -15.94 -7.86 -16.84
N ALA A 246 -16.30 -8.57 -17.91
CA ALA A 246 -16.05 -8.13 -19.28
C ALA A 246 -16.80 -6.82 -19.60
N GLU A 247 -18.08 -6.72 -19.22
CA GLU A 247 -18.91 -5.52 -19.42
C GLU A 247 -18.44 -4.32 -18.60
N SER A 248 -17.75 -4.53 -17.47
CA SER A 248 -17.15 -3.45 -16.67
C SER A 248 -15.76 -3.05 -17.14
N GLY A 249 -15.21 -3.72 -18.16
CA GLY A 249 -13.94 -3.36 -18.78
C GLY A 249 -12.76 -4.28 -18.47
N CYS A 250 -12.97 -5.47 -17.91
CA CYS A 250 -11.90 -6.44 -17.65
C CYS A 250 -11.19 -6.84 -18.96
N LYS A 251 -9.85 -6.83 -18.94
CA LYS A 251 -9.01 -7.23 -20.08
C LYS A 251 -8.13 -8.45 -19.78
N ALA A 252 -7.75 -8.67 -18.53
CA ALA A 252 -6.97 -9.82 -18.12
C ALA A 252 -7.16 -10.10 -16.63
N LEU A 253 -7.05 -11.37 -16.27
CA LEU A 253 -7.06 -11.86 -14.89
C LEU A 253 -5.83 -12.74 -14.67
N PHE A 254 -5.26 -12.65 -13.49
CA PHE A 254 -4.16 -13.50 -13.01
C PHE A 254 -4.67 -14.45 -11.92
#